data_AF-A0A559L5R4-F1
#
_entry.id   AF-A0A559L5R4-F1
#
_cell.length_a   1.000
_cell.length_b   1.000
_cell.length_c   1.000
_cell.angle_alpha   90.00
_cell.angle_beta   90.00
_cell.angle_gamma   90.00
#
_symmetry.space_group_name_H-M   'P 1'
#
loop_
_entity.id
_entity.type
_entity.pdbx_description
1 polymer ?
#
loop_
_entity_poly.entity_id
_entity_poly.type
_entity_poly.pdbx_seq_one_letter_code
_entity_poly.pdbx_strand_id
1 'polypeptide(L)'
;MSVTSKFVSDASVQEQASICKSGADSTVRPVAGQQDTDPSVHAVSSKILDIIFEYALNKFSDSKERLEAGRPKFLSVVGKFVTTSTRVEMCLPAFPFKSANKAYKVFGILPDKAEEIALDRLNTMCIRIGEIYQPGVQCTIISDGVVYNDLLSIPDRDTWAYGQALRELASKKGLQHISFSRIRDLVDLPLPAEMHEIAYVANATNFRRALLNRFGKDDIDIDKEIEEDPDTKMTYLGYRRFLESDLKHIFPVGNGRTANAYRRDVRYLAKQMLIRGYAFAAAVKHSFPYHLRLSIHQSTGEHKISMSLLNTKTGFTTPWHCCVALTASGEWTSAPKGEYLKDPNMKIIHENGRPSHFQEIVGSNEPHQKAETGTREVNSSESQSNAPHTELQEPGTLSLTETERERVAALARFMMSADFKQNDEIVKSGQPGMDKALDCNSNELSTMAWLKELINAVARDTGGYNEKVTGVTYQEILVNGAHQLSNT
;
A
#
# COMPACT_ATOMS: atom_id res chain seq x y z
N MET A 1 -46.66 -0.76 -2.75
CA MET A 1 -47.52 -0.13 -1.72
C MET A 1 -46.74 1.05 -1.15
N SER A 2 -47.33 2.24 -1.26
CA SER A 2 -46.77 3.57 -0.92
C SER A 2 -46.68 3.79 0.59
N VAL A 3 -45.72 4.63 1.05
CA VAL A 3 -45.78 5.67 2.13
C VAL A 3 -44.37 6.33 2.19
N THR A 4 -44.11 7.39 1.42
CA THR A 4 -44.10 8.85 1.72
C THR A 4 -42.87 9.44 2.46
N SER A 5 -42.26 10.36 1.71
CA SER A 5 -41.26 11.39 2.03
C SER A 5 -41.76 12.47 3.02
N LYS A 6 -40.83 13.07 3.78
CA LYS A 6 -40.93 14.46 4.24
C LYS A 6 -39.57 15.17 4.13
N PHE A 7 -39.51 16.10 3.19
CA PHE A 7 -38.63 17.27 3.18
C PHE A 7 -39.19 18.35 4.13
N VAL A 8 -38.31 19.12 4.76
CA VAL A 8 -38.63 20.44 5.33
C VAL A 8 -37.50 21.38 4.92
N SER A 9 -37.87 22.52 4.30
CA SER A 9 -36.99 23.61 3.88
C SER A 9 -37.37 24.92 4.60
N ASP A 10 -36.32 25.66 4.96
CA ASP A 10 -36.13 27.11 5.07
C ASP A 10 -37.10 28.03 5.81
N ALA A 11 -36.52 28.90 6.66
CA ALA A 11 -36.54 30.34 6.41
C ALA A 11 -35.54 31.13 7.30
N SER A 12 -34.71 31.93 6.61
CA SER A 12 -34.34 33.33 6.88
C SER A 12 -33.67 33.75 8.20
N VAL A 13 -32.43 34.26 8.13
CA VAL A 13 -32.05 35.52 8.80
C VAL A 13 -31.03 36.27 7.92
N GLN A 14 -31.29 37.57 7.77
CA GLN A 14 -30.64 38.55 6.91
C GLN A 14 -29.18 38.87 7.26
N GLU A 15 -28.44 39.21 6.21
CA GLU A 15 -27.15 39.89 6.21
C GLU A 15 -27.35 41.40 6.48
N GLN A 16 -26.66 41.95 7.49
CA GLN A 16 -26.40 43.38 7.60
C GLN A 16 -24.95 43.61 8.01
N ALA A 17 -24.18 44.18 7.08
CA ALA A 17 -22.88 44.77 7.33
C ALA A 17 -23.05 46.12 8.06
N SER A 18 -22.25 46.36 9.09
CA SER A 18 -22.01 47.71 9.63
C SER A 18 -20.61 47.78 10.21
N ILE A 19 -19.80 48.61 9.57
CA ILE A 19 -18.45 49.02 9.99
C ILE A 19 -18.61 50.05 11.10
N CYS A 20 -17.97 49.84 12.25
CA CYS A 20 -17.57 50.93 13.14
C CYS A 20 -16.29 50.56 13.91
N LYS A 21 -15.27 51.39 13.75
CA LYS A 21 -14.04 51.41 14.54
C LYS A 21 -14.31 52.09 15.88
N SER A 22 -13.90 51.47 16.99
CA SER A 22 -13.41 52.20 18.17
C SER A 22 -12.74 51.21 19.13
N GLY A 23 -11.47 51.48 19.45
CA GLY A 23 -10.74 50.73 20.46
C GLY A 23 -11.25 51.01 21.87
N ALA A 24 -11.18 50.00 22.71
CA ALA A 24 -11.06 50.14 24.15
C ALA A 24 -10.41 48.88 24.70
N ASP A 25 -9.30 49.10 25.39
CA ASP A 25 -8.52 48.16 26.17
C ASP A 25 -9.40 47.51 27.24
N SER A 26 -9.50 46.18 27.23
CA SER A 26 -10.00 45.43 28.39
C SER A 26 -9.31 44.07 28.46
N THR A 27 -8.58 43.90 29.55
CA THR A 27 -7.82 42.72 29.94
C THR A 27 -8.74 41.51 30.14
N VAL A 28 -8.82 40.64 29.14
CA VAL A 28 -9.45 39.32 29.28
C VAL A 28 -8.37 38.32 29.70
N ARG A 29 -8.46 37.88 30.97
CA ARG A 29 -7.73 36.70 31.48
C ARG A 29 -8.01 35.49 30.57
N PRO A 30 -7.02 34.65 30.25
CA PRO A 30 -7.30 33.42 29.54
C PRO A 30 -8.11 32.51 30.47
N VAL A 31 -9.36 32.25 30.10
CA VAL A 31 -10.15 31.17 30.68
C VAL A 31 -9.49 29.87 30.22
N ALA A 32 -8.61 29.34 31.07
CA ALA A 32 -8.19 27.96 31.00
C ALA A 32 -9.44 27.11 31.27
N GLY A 33 -10.09 26.66 30.20
CA GLY A 33 -11.10 25.61 30.27
C GLY A 33 -10.42 24.30 30.63
N GLN A 34 -10.08 24.10 31.90
CA GLN A 34 -10.02 22.76 32.47
C GLN A 34 -11.43 22.20 32.38
N GLN A 35 -11.68 21.38 31.36
CA GLN A 35 -12.82 20.47 31.41
C GLN A 35 -12.52 19.53 32.58
N ASP A 36 -13.25 19.70 33.69
CA ASP A 36 -13.33 18.71 34.76
C ASP A 36 -13.91 17.42 34.16
N THR A 37 -13.05 16.63 33.52
CA THR A 37 -13.40 15.27 33.11
C THR A 37 -13.62 14.48 34.38
N ASP A 38 -14.77 13.81 34.47
CA ASP A 38 -15.08 12.85 35.54
C ASP A 38 -13.82 12.02 35.86
N PRO A 39 -13.33 12.01 37.13
CA PRO A 39 -12.15 11.26 37.53
C PRO A 39 -12.16 9.79 37.06
N SER A 40 -13.35 9.20 36.95
CA SER A 40 -13.55 7.85 36.41
C SER A 40 -13.21 7.76 34.91
N VAL A 41 -13.70 8.70 34.10
CA VAL A 41 -13.42 8.78 32.66
C VAL A 41 -11.93 8.94 32.40
N HIS A 42 -11.28 9.83 33.15
CA HIS A 42 -9.84 10.04 33.02
C HIS A 42 -9.05 8.77 33.39
N ALA A 43 -9.42 8.10 34.48
CA ALA A 43 -8.75 6.88 34.94
C ALA A 43 -8.87 5.73 33.92
N VAL A 44 -10.07 5.50 33.36
CA VAL A 44 -10.29 4.48 32.33
C VAL A 44 -9.53 4.83 31.05
N SER A 45 -9.64 6.08 30.58
CA SER A 45 -8.94 6.54 29.36
C SER A 45 -7.42 6.39 29.48
N SER A 46 -6.88 6.68 30.67
CA SER A 46 -5.44 6.50 30.95
C SER A 46 -5.02 5.04 30.86
N LYS A 47 -5.79 4.12 31.47
CA LYS A 47 -5.50 2.67 31.39
C LYS A 47 -5.56 2.14 29.96
N ILE A 48 -6.51 2.62 29.15
CA ILE A 48 -6.60 2.26 27.72
C ILE A 48 -5.33 2.70 26.99
N LEU A 49 -4.88 3.93 27.19
CA LEU A 49 -3.64 4.43 26.56
C LEU A 49 -2.40 3.70 27.04
N ASP A 50 -2.33 3.33 28.32
CA ASP A 50 -1.20 2.57 28.86
C ASP A 50 -1.05 1.23 28.12
N ILE A 51 -2.16 0.51 27.90
CA ILE A 51 -2.15 -0.71 27.10
C ILE A 51 -1.68 -0.40 25.68
N ILE A 52 -2.19 0.64 25.01
CA ILE A 52 -1.77 0.99 23.64
C ILE A 52 -0.25 1.30 23.58
N PHE A 53 0.28 2.01 24.57
CA PHE A 53 1.69 2.40 24.64
C PHE A 53 2.65 1.22 24.83
N GLU A 54 2.19 0.10 25.42
CA GLU A 54 2.97 -1.15 25.46
C GLU A 54 3.20 -1.76 24.06
N TYR A 55 2.33 -1.44 23.10
CA TYR A 55 2.46 -1.87 21.70
C TYR A 55 3.13 -0.82 20.81
N ALA A 56 3.48 0.34 21.38
CA ALA A 56 4.11 1.43 20.65
C ALA A 56 5.53 1.08 20.18
N LEU A 57 5.99 1.81 19.16
CA LEU A 57 7.32 1.71 18.60
C LEU A 57 8.36 2.33 19.53
N ASN A 58 8.79 1.56 20.53
CA ASN A 58 9.75 1.99 21.55
C ASN A 58 11.20 1.64 21.18
N LYS A 59 11.67 2.14 20.03
CA LYS A 59 13.03 1.82 19.50
C LYS A 59 14.03 2.96 19.59
N PHE A 60 13.56 4.15 19.96
CA PHE A 60 14.40 5.32 20.13
C PHE A 60 14.43 5.70 21.61
N SER A 61 15.57 6.21 22.08
CA SER A 61 15.80 6.55 23.49
C SER A 61 14.75 7.50 24.06
N ASP A 62 14.17 8.36 23.22
CA ASP A 62 13.16 9.36 23.58
C ASP A 62 11.71 8.96 23.23
N SER A 63 11.47 7.71 22.80
CA SER A 63 10.13 7.26 22.36
C SER A 63 9.09 7.40 23.47
N LYS A 64 9.46 7.06 24.72
CA LYS A 64 8.57 7.13 25.88
C LYS A 64 8.22 8.58 26.22
N GLU A 65 9.22 9.47 26.21
CA GLU A 65 9.02 10.90 26.49
C GLU A 65 8.07 11.54 25.48
N ARG A 66 8.23 11.20 24.19
CA ARG A 66 7.37 11.66 23.10
C ARG A 66 5.92 11.18 23.24
N LEU A 67 5.71 9.90 23.58
CA LEU A 67 4.38 9.36 23.83
C LEU A 67 3.69 10.06 25.01
N GLU A 68 4.43 10.30 26.09
CA GLU A 68 3.92 11.01 27.26
C GLU A 68 3.62 12.49 26.95
N ALA A 69 4.43 13.16 26.12
CA ALA A 69 4.14 14.52 25.65
C ALA A 69 2.82 14.58 24.83
N GLY A 70 2.52 13.54 24.06
CA GLY A 70 1.27 13.40 23.31
C GLY A 70 0.06 12.97 24.12
N ARG A 71 0.26 12.40 25.31
CA ARG A 71 -0.79 11.78 26.14
C ARG A 71 -2.01 12.68 26.35
N PRO A 72 -1.92 13.98 26.67
CA PRO A 72 -3.10 14.83 26.86
C PRO A 72 -4.02 14.87 25.64
N LYS A 73 -3.45 14.90 24.42
CA LYS A 73 -4.22 14.90 23.17
C LYS A 73 -4.90 13.56 22.94
N PHE A 74 -4.19 12.46 23.19
CA PHE A 74 -4.77 11.12 23.07
C PHE A 74 -5.85 10.84 24.11
N LEU A 75 -5.68 11.34 25.34
CA LEU A 75 -6.70 11.28 26.38
C LEU A 75 -7.96 12.05 25.98
N SER A 76 -7.81 13.21 25.35
CA SER A 76 -8.96 13.97 24.82
C SER A 76 -9.74 13.19 23.75
N VAL A 77 -9.05 12.39 22.92
CA VAL A 77 -9.71 11.55 21.91
C VAL A 77 -10.41 10.35 22.56
N VAL A 78 -9.68 9.57 23.38
CA VAL A 78 -10.22 8.37 24.04
C VAL A 78 -11.34 8.74 25.01
N GLY A 79 -11.17 9.83 25.75
CA GLY A 79 -12.14 10.34 26.73
C GLY A 79 -13.52 10.59 26.13
N LYS A 80 -13.60 11.05 24.88
CA LYS A 80 -14.89 11.25 24.19
C LYS A 80 -15.70 9.95 24.10
N PHE A 81 -15.06 8.84 23.76
CA PHE A 81 -15.70 7.52 23.69
C PHE A 81 -16.05 6.99 25.08
N VAL A 82 -15.15 7.19 26.05
CA VAL A 82 -15.35 6.73 27.43
C VAL A 82 -16.51 7.47 28.10
N THR A 83 -16.60 8.79 27.94
CA THR A 83 -17.72 9.61 28.43
C THR A 83 -19.06 9.14 27.88
N THR A 84 -19.13 8.73 26.61
CA THR A 84 -20.36 8.24 25.99
C THR A 84 -20.57 6.73 26.15
N SER A 85 -19.68 6.03 26.86
CA SER A 85 -19.71 4.56 27.01
C SER A 85 -19.81 3.81 25.66
N THR A 86 -19.13 4.31 24.64
CA THR A 86 -19.10 3.74 23.29
C THR A 86 -17.75 3.11 22.97
N ARG A 87 -17.71 2.11 22.09
CA ARG A 87 -16.46 1.48 21.63
C ARG A 87 -15.45 2.52 21.18
N VAL A 88 -14.20 2.39 21.62
CA VAL A 88 -13.09 3.23 21.13
C VAL A 88 -12.76 2.83 19.70
N GLU A 89 -12.67 3.81 18.81
CA GLU A 89 -12.34 3.58 17.40
C GLU A 89 -10.90 4.04 17.12
N MET A 90 -10.08 3.16 16.54
CA MET A 90 -8.70 3.46 16.13
C MET A 90 -8.55 3.28 14.63
N CYS A 91 -7.67 4.06 14.01
CA CYS A 91 -7.33 3.91 12.60
C CYS A 91 -5.82 3.79 12.38
N LEU A 92 -5.40 2.82 11.57
CA LEU A 92 -4.00 2.52 11.29
C LEU A 92 -3.78 2.41 9.77
N PRO A 93 -3.11 3.38 9.13
CA PRO A 93 -2.64 3.20 7.77
C PRO A 93 -1.45 2.25 7.74
N ALA A 94 -1.62 1.12 7.07
CA ALA A 94 -0.66 0.03 7.07
C ALA A 94 -1.05 -1.04 6.04
N PHE A 95 -0.16 -2.02 5.86
CA PHE A 95 -0.36 -3.20 5.02
C PHE A 95 -0.68 -2.85 3.55
N PRO A 96 0.25 -2.16 2.85
CA PRO A 96 0.08 -1.79 1.44
C PRO A 96 0.19 -2.99 0.50
N PHE A 97 1.33 -3.67 0.56
CA PHE A 97 1.80 -4.77 -0.29
C PHE A 97 3.17 -5.24 0.24
N LYS A 98 3.64 -6.44 -0.13
CA LYS A 98 5.01 -6.90 0.14
C LYS A 98 6.05 -6.09 -0.66
N SER A 99 7.24 -5.91 -0.08
CA SER A 99 8.41 -5.31 -0.72
C SER A 99 8.66 -5.88 -2.13
N ALA A 100 9.04 -5.01 -3.05
CA ALA A 100 9.46 -5.41 -4.40
C ALA A 100 10.75 -6.26 -4.40
N ASN A 101 11.55 -6.19 -3.34
CA ASN A 101 12.77 -6.96 -3.20
C ASN A 101 12.47 -8.39 -2.74
N LYS A 102 11.91 -9.18 -3.66
CA LYS A 102 11.64 -10.62 -3.49
C LYS A 102 12.94 -11.44 -3.46
N ALA A 103 14.03 -10.90 -4.00
CA ALA A 103 15.34 -11.56 -3.99
C ALA A 103 15.87 -11.70 -2.56
N TYR A 104 15.76 -10.65 -1.75
CA TYR A 104 16.46 -10.55 -0.46
C TYR A 104 15.58 -10.19 0.74
N LYS A 105 14.46 -9.46 0.61
CA LYS A 105 13.68 -9.00 1.77
C LYS A 105 12.54 -9.93 2.16
N VAL A 106 11.78 -10.42 1.19
CA VAL A 106 10.51 -11.13 1.41
C VAL A 106 10.42 -12.41 0.58
N PHE A 107 9.49 -13.32 0.92
CA PHE A 107 9.26 -14.56 0.18
C PHE A 107 8.52 -14.38 -1.14
N GLY A 108 7.58 -13.43 -1.21
CA GLY A 108 6.72 -13.26 -2.38
C GLY A 108 5.82 -12.03 -2.25
N ILE A 109 4.70 -12.03 -2.97
CA ILE A 109 3.76 -10.89 -3.02
C ILE A 109 2.66 -10.94 -1.96
N LEU A 110 2.43 -12.11 -1.35
CA LEU A 110 1.30 -12.36 -0.46
C LEU A 110 1.72 -12.24 1.01
N PRO A 111 0.77 -11.95 1.93
CA PRO A 111 0.99 -12.05 3.36
C PRO A 111 1.54 -13.42 3.77
N ASP A 112 2.50 -13.41 4.69
CA ASP A 112 3.09 -14.61 5.28
C ASP A 112 2.96 -14.57 6.82
N LYS A 113 3.73 -15.37 7.56
CA LYS A 113 3.65 -15.42 9.02
C LYS A 113 3.89 -14.05 9.67
N ALA A 114 4.65 -13.17 9.02
CA ALA A 114 4.91 -11.84 9.56
C ALA A 114 3.60 -11.03 9.67
N GLU A 115 2.76 -11.04 8.63
CA GLU A 115 1.45 -10.39 8.68
C GLU A 115 0.51 -11.06 9.68
N GLU A 116 0.51 -12.39 9.78
CA GLU A 116 -0.28 -13.12 10.77
C GLU A 116 0.05 -12.64 12.19
N ILE A 117 1.33 -12.66 12.57
CA ILE A 117 1.78 -12.20 13.90
C ILE A 117 1.42 -10.73 14.13
N ALA A 118 1.54 -9.89 13.10
CA ALA A 118 1.21 -8.48 13.21
C ALA A 118 -0.28 -8.22 13.46
N LEU A 119 -1.15 -8.94 12.75
CA LEU A 119 -2.60 -8.86 12.95
C LEU A 119 -3.00 -9.43 14.32
N ASP A 120 -2.46 -10.58 14.70
CA ASP A 120 -2.68 -11.18 16.03
C ASP A 120 -2.25 -10.23 17.15
N ARG A 121 -1.11 -9.55 16.99
CA ARG A 121 -0.60 -8.58 17.96
C ARG A 121 -1.55 -7.39 18.12
N LEU A 122 -2.06 -6.82 17.03
CA LEU A 122 -3.04 -5.72 17.08
C LEU A 122 -4.37 -6.18 17.69
N ASN A 123 -4.86 -7.37 17.33
CA ASN A 123 -6.09 -7.92 17.88
C ASN A 123 -5.96 -8.20 19.39
N THR A 124 -4.81 -8.73 19.82
CA THR A 124 -4.50 -8.97 21.24
C THR A 124 -4.51 -7.67 22.04
N MET A 125 -3.94 -6.59 21.50
CA MET A 125 -4.03 -5.27 22.13
C MET A 125 -5.49 -4.85 22.34
N CYS A 126 -6.35 -5.08 21.35
CA CYS A 126 -7.77 -4.74 21.43
C CYS A 126 -8.52 -5.60 22.48
N ILE A 127 -8.23 -6.90 22.54
CA ILE A 127 -8.78 -7.81 23.55
C ILE A 127 -8.45 -7.32 24.96
N ARG A 128 -7.17 -7.00 25.23
CA ARG A 128 -6.72 -6.50 26.54
C ARG A 128 -7.42 -5.21 26.95
N ILE A 129 -7.73 -4.33 25.99
CA ILE A 129 -8.52 -3.12 26.27
C ILE A 129 -9.97 -3.48 26.62
N GLY A 130 -10.56 -4.46 25.94
CA GLY A 130 -11.91 -4.97 26.24
C GLY A 130 -12.05 -5.56 27.66
N GLU A 131 -10.97 -6.11 28.23
CA GLU A 131 -10.95 -6.62 29.60
C GLU A 131 -11.16 -5.51 30.65
N ILE A 132 -10.73 -4.28 30.35
CA ILE A 132 -10.83 -3.13 31.26
C ILE A 132 -11.92 -2.13 30.89
N TYR A 133 -12.43 -2.20 29.66
CA TYR A 133 -13.43 -1.29 29.11
C TYR A 133 -14.45 -2.06 28.28
N GLN A 134 -15.64 -2.28 28.85
CA GLN A 134 -16.67 -3.19 28.29
C GLN A 134 -17.10 -2.89 26.85
N PRO A 135 -17.30 -1.62 26.41
CA PRO A 135 -17.59 -1.34 25.00
C PRO A 135 -16.46 -1.74 24.04
N GLY A 136 -15.26 -1.95 24.57
CA GLY A 136 -14.10 -2.44 23.85
C GLY A 136 -13.48 -1.41 22.92
N VAL A 137 -12.72 -1.92 21.97
CA VAL A 137 -12.03 -1.14 20.95
C VAL A 137 -12.02 -1.89 19.62
N GLN A 138 -11.98 -1.15 18.53
CA GLN A 138 -11.77 -1.69 17.18
C GLN A 138 -10.62 -0.94 16.49
N CYS A 139 -9.77 -1.68 15.78
CA CYS A 139 -8.68 -1.14 14.97
C CYS A 139 -9.01 -1.29 13.48
N THR A 140 -9.27 -0.17 12.82
CA THR A 140 -9.50 -0.12 11.38
C THR A 140 -8.16 0.04 10.65
N ILE A 141 -7.73 -1.02 9.95
CA ILE A 141 -6.57 -0.98 9.06
C ILE A 141 -6.97 -0.31 7.74
N ILE A 142 -6.29 0.76 7.38
CA ILE A 142 -6.52 1.51 6.16
C ILE A 142 -5.40 1.19 5.19
N SER A 143 -5.68 0.37 4.18
CA SER A 143 -4.66 -0.01 3.21
C SER A 143 -4.35 1.15 2.27
N ASP A 144 -3.07 1.51 2.21
CA ASP A 144 -2.50 2.60 1.43
C ASP A 144 -1.77 2.10 0.17
N GLY A 145 -1.89 0.81 -0.16
CA GLY A 145 -1.15 0.19 -1.27
C GLY A 145 -1.34 0.89 -2.61
N VAL A 146 -2.58 1.10 -3.04
CA VAL A 146 -2.87 1.73 -4.35
C VAL A 146 -2.42 3.19 -4.44
N VAL A 147 -2.15 3.83 -3.30
CA VAL A 147 -1.63 5.20 -3.25
C VAL A 147 -0.18 5.25 -3.72
N TYR A 148 0.60 4.18 -3.48
CA TYR A 148 2.05 4.18 -3.66
C TYR A 148 2.60 3.10 -4.60
N ASN A 149 1.81 2.09 -4.95
CA ASN A 149 2.32 0.89 -5.63
C ASN A 149 3.02 1.20 -6.97
N ASP A 150 2.48 2.11 -7.77
CA ASP A 150 3.07 2.58 -9.03
C ASP A 150 4.44 3.26 -8.81
N LEU A 151 4.58 4.08 -7.75
CA LEU A 151 5.88 4.67 -7.37
C LEU A 151 6.92 3.60 -7.05
N LEU A 152 6.50 2.48 -6.47
CA LEU A 152 7.37 1.39 -6.04
C LEU A 152 7.47 0.25 -7.06
N SER A 153 6.94 0.45 -8.28
CA SER A 153 6.91 -0.57 -9.34
C SER A 153 6.23 -1.88 -8.92
N ILE A 154 5.25 -1.79 -8.03
CA ILE A 154 4.38 -2.90 -7.61
C ILE A 154 3.11 -2.86 -8.47
N PRO A 155 2.78 -3.93 -9.20
CA PRO A 155 1.54 -3.99 -10.00
C PRO A 155 0.28 -3.78 -9.16
N ASP A 156 -0.74 -3.14 -9.75
CA ASP A 156 -2.06 -2.98 -9.10
C ASP A 156 -2.66 -4.35 -8.74
N ARG A 157 -2.45 -5.35 -9.59
CA ARG A 157 -2.86 -6.75 -9.35
C ARG A 157 -2.20 -7.37 -8.12
N ASP A 158 -0.90 -7.14 -7.91
CA ASP A 158 -0.16 -7.63 -6.74
C ASP A 158 -0.70 -6.98 -5.45
N THR A 159 -1.01 -5.67 -5.53
CA THR A 159 -1.61 -4.90 -4.43
C THR A 159 -3.01 -5.45 -4.07
N TRP A 160 -3.82 -5.75 -5.09
CA TRP A 160 -5.12 -6.41 -4.91
C TRP A 160 -4.98 -7.76 -4.22
N ALA A 161 -4.11 -8.62 -4.73
CA ALA A 161 -3.90 -9.98 -4.23
C ALA A 161 -3.41 -9.97 -2.78
N TYR A 162 -2.46 -9.10 -2.43
CA TYR A 162 -2.00 -8.92 -1.05
C TYR A 162 -3.15 -8.51 -0.13
N GLY A 163 -3.92 -7.50 -0.52
CA GLY A 163 -5.04 -7.00 0.28
C GLY A 163 -6.15 -8.05 0.48
N GLN A 164 -6.49 -8.82 -0.57
CA GLN A 164 -7.48 -9.91 -0.46
C GLN A 164 -6.99 -11.00 0.50
N ALA A 165 -5.77 -11.49 0.32
CA ALA A 165 -5.19 -12.51 1.17
C ALA A 165 -5.07 -12.06 2.64
N LEU A 166 -4.81 -10.77 2.89
CA LEU A 166 -4.74 -10.22 4.24
C LEU A 166 -6.12 -10.24 4.95
N ARG A 167 -7.18 -9.88 4.22
CA ARG A 167 -8.56 -9.93 4.75
C ARG A 167 -9.01 -11.37 5.00
N GLU A 168 -8.69 -12.28 4.08
CA GLU A 168 -8.94 -13.72 4.25
C GLU A 168 -8.19 -14.29 5.46
N LEU A 169 -6.93 -13.90 5.66
CA LEU A 169 -6.13 -14.29 6.82
C LEU A 169 -6.80 -13.86 8.13
N ALA A 170 -7.20 -12.58 8.24
CA ALA A 170 -7.88 -12.07 9.43
C ALA A 170 -9.21 -12.79 9.69
N SER A 171 -9.99 -13.07 8.64
CA SER A 171 -11.25 -13.82 8.73
C SER A 171 -11.04 -15.26 9.18
N LYS A 172 -10.08 -15.97 8.58
CA LYS A 172 -9.74 -17.37 8.93
C LYS A 172 -9.26 -17.51 10.38
N LYS A 173 -8.58 -16.49 10.90
CA LYS A 173 -8.12 -16.43 12.29
C LYS A 173 -9.19 -15.97 13.27
N GLY A 174 -10.35 -15.49 12.78
CA GLY A 174 -11.43 -14.99 13.63
C GLY A 174 -11.06 -13.71 14.38
N LEU A 175 -10.30 -12.79 13.77
CA LEU A 175 -9.86 -11.55 14.41
C LEU A 175 -11.01 -10.53 14.47
N GLN A 176 -11.78 -10.56 15.55
CA GLN A 176 -13.03 -9.80 15.70
C GLN A 176 -12.82 -8.29 15.92
N HIS A 177 -11.63 -7.85 16.33
CA HIS A 177 -11.36 -6.44 16.62
C HIS A 177 -10.63 -5.71 15.48
N ILE A 178 -10.38 -6.39 14.36
CA ILE A 178 -9.71 -5.82 13.20
C ILE A 178 -10.72 -5.64 12.08
N SER A 179 -10.84 -4.39 11.61
CA SER A 179 -11.62 -4.06 10.41
C SER A 179 -10.70 -3.48 9.33
N PHE A 180 -11.20 -3.42 8.09
CA PHE A 180 -10.42 -2.95 6.95
C PHE A 180 -11.16 -1.86 6.20
N SER A 181 -10.43 -0.82 5.83
CA SER A 181 -10.84 0.21 4.89
C SER A 181 -9.81 0.32 3.76
N ARG A 182 -10.28 0.66 2.56
CA ARG A 182 -9.48 0.81 1.34
C ARG A 182 -9.71 2.19 0.76
N ILE A 183 -8.90 2.60 -0.21
CA ILE A 183 -9.05 3.90 -0.88
C ILE A 183 -10.44 4.11 -1.47
N ARG A 184 -11.10 3.05 -1.97
CA ARG A 184 -12.50 3.13 -2.44
C ARG A 184 -13.46 3.68 -1.38
N ASP A 185 -13.17 3.46 -0.09
CA ASP A 185 -14.01 3.88 1.04
C ASP A 185 -13.65 5.31 1.50
N LEU A 186 -12.61 5.93 0.92
CA LEU A 186 -12.13 7.29 1.22
C LEU A 186 -12.41 8.29 0.09
N VAL A 187 -12.79 7.82 -1.08
CA VAL A 187 -13.01 8.64 -2.29
C VAL A 187 -14.43 8.44 -2.79
N ASP A 188 -15.00 9.51 -3.35
CA ASP A 188 -16.33 9.50 -3.92
C ASP A 188 -16.22 9.23 -5.43
N LEU A 189 -16.49 7.99 -5.84
CA LEU A 189 -16.41 7.53 -7.22
C LEU A 189 -17.58 6.59 -7.53
N PRO A 190 -18.15 6.64 -8.75
CA PRO A 190 -19.12 5.65 -9.20
C PRO A 190 -18.40 4.31 -9.42
N LEU A 191 -18.58 3.38 -8.48
CA LEU A 191 -17.93 2.08 -8.49
C LEU A 191 -18.97 0.95 -8.48
N PRO A 192 -18.65 -0.22 -9.03
CA PRO A 192 -19.47 -1.41 -8.85
C PRO A 192 -19.68 -1.74 -7.38
N ALA A 193 -20.87 -2.24 -7.02
CA ALA A 193 -21.21 -2.61 -5.64
C ALA A 193 -20.23 -3.65 -5.08
N GLU A 194 -19.90 -4.66 -5.88
CA GLU A 194 -18.86 -5.63 -5.59
C GLU A 194 -17.58 -5.28 -6.36
N MET A 195 -16.46 -5.29 -5.64
CA MET A 195 -15.16 -5.01 -6.22
C MET A 195 -14.40 -6.32 -6.37
N HIS A 196 -14.23 -6.76 -7.61
CA HIS A 196 -13.35 -7.87 -7.97
C HIS A 196 -12.04 -7.34 -8.57
N GLU A 197 -11.10 -8.24 -8.83
CA GLU A 197 -9.75 -7.93 -9.32
C GLU A 197 -9.75 -6.99 -10.54
N ILE A 198 -10.49 -7.36 -11.60
CA ILE A 198 -10.54 -6.57 -12.84
C ILE A 198 -11.05 -5.15 -12.56
N ALA A 199 -12.15 -5.02 -11.80
CA ALA A 199 -12.73 -3.73 -11.46
C ALA A 199 -11.79 -2.88 -10.59
N TYR A 200 -11.05 -3.50 -9.66
CA TYR A 200 -10.06 -2.82 -8.85
C TYR A 200 -8.91 -2.30 -9.70
N VAL A 201 -8.32 -3.15 -10.56
CA VAL A 201 -7.20 -2.79 -11.42
C VAL A 201 -7.60 -1.68 -12.40
N ALA A 202 -8.76 -1.81 -13.04
CA ALA A 202 -9.30 -0.79 -13.95
C ALA A 202 -9.51 0.57 -13.27
N ASN A 203 -9.79 0.59 -11.96
CA ASN A 203 -10.02 1.81 -11.20
C ASN A 203 -8.83 2.29 -10.36
N ALA A 204 -7.70 1.58 -10.35
CA ALA A 204 -6.56 1.93 -9.51
C ALA A 204 -6.06 3.37 -9.76
N THR A 205 -5.96 3.76 -11.04
CA THR A 205 -5.64 5.13 -11.46
C THR A 205 -6.72 6.14 -11.05
N ASN A 206 -8.01 5.77 -11.14
CA ASN A 206 -9.10 6.63 -10.70
C ASN A 206 -9.08 6.86 -9.18
N PHE A 207 -8.73 5.84 -8.38
CA PHE A 207 -8.56 6.00 -6.94
C PHE A 207 -7.47 7.00 -6.59
N ARG A 208 -6.28 6.87 -7.20
CA ARG A 208 -5.17 7.82 -7.01
C ARG A 208 -5.58 9.23 -7.41
N ARG A 209 -6.23 9.36 -8.57
CA ARG A 209 -6.72 10.65 -9.08
C ARG A 209 -7.71 11.32 -8.14
N ALA A 210 -8.77 10.60 -7.75
CA ALA A 210 -9.79 11.14 -6.87
C ALA A 210 -9.23 11.55 -5.50
N LEU A 211 -8.29 10.77 -4.97
CA LEU A 211 -7.60 11.08 -3.73
C LEU A 211 -6.78 12.38 -3.86
N LEU A 212 -5.94 12.48 -4.89
CA LEU A 212 -5.06 13.63 -5.09
C LEU A 212 -5.84 14.90 -5.43
N ASN A 213 -6.87 14.83 -6.27
CA ASN A 213 -7.67 16.00 -6.64
C ASN A 213 -8.47 16.56 -5.45
N ARG A 214 -8.92 15.69 -4.53
CA ARG A 214 -9.74 16.13 -3.39
C ARG A 214 -8.92 16.55 -2.18
N PHE A 215 -7.80 15.89 -1.93
CA PHE A 215 -7.06 16.04 -0.67
C PHE A 215 -5.60 16.46 -0.87
N GLY A 216 -5.12 16.50 -2.12
CA GLY A 216 -3.79 16.98 -2.46
C GLY A 216 -3.63 18.48 -2.30
N LYS A 217 -2.38 18.91 -2.40
CA LYS A 217 -1.98 20.31 -2.36
C LYS A 217 -0.99 20.54 -3.50
N ASP A 218 -1.41 21.28 -4.52
CA ASP A 218 -0.68 21.42 -5.79
C ASP A 218 0.61 22.22 -5.63
N ASP A 219 0.59 23.19 -4.72
CA ASP A 219 1.68 24.09 -4.40
C ASP A 219 2.51 23.62 -3.19
N ILE A 220 2.46 22.32 -2.85
CA ILE A 220 3.23 21.79 -1.73
C ILE A 220 4.74 21.88 -1.99
N ASP A 221 5.42 22.72 -1.22
CA ASP A 221 6.87 22.73 -1.15
C ASP A 221 7.34 21.62 -0.20
N ILE A 222 7.54 20.43 -0.77
CA ILE A 222 7.91 19.27 0.04
C ILE A 222 9.29 19.39 0.70
N ASP A 223 10.20 20.19 0.14
CA ASP A 223 11.50 20.43 0.76
C ASP A 223 11.35 21.27 2.02
N LYS A 224 10.52 22.31 1.97
CA LYS A 224 10.15 23.12 3.13
C LYS A 224 9.44 22.29 4.21
N GLU A 225 8.47 21.45 3.84
CA GLU A 225 7.78 20.56 4.79
C GLU A 225 8.75 19.58 5.49
N ILE A 226 9.75 19.05 4.76
CA ILE A 226 10.80 18.19 5.34
C ILE A 226 11.71 18.98 6.31
N GLU A 227 11.90 20.27 6.07
CA GLU A 227 12.73 21.13 6.93
C GLU A 227 11.99 21.54 8.21
N GLU A 228 10.72 21.95 8.08
CA GLU A 228 9.93 22.59 9.13
C GLU A 228 9.14 21.60 10.00
N ASP A 229 8.63 20.50 9.44
CA ASP A 229 7.82 19.52 10.17
C ASP A 229 8.64 18.28 10.60
N PRO A 230 8.87 18.07 11.91
CA PRO A 230 9.70 16.96 12.38
C PRO A 230 9.14 15.57 12.01
N ASP A 231 7.82 15.42 11.98
CA ASP A 231 7.14 14.17 11.63
C ASP A 231 7.37 13.78 10.16
N THR A 232 7.28 14.75 9.27
CA THR A 232 7.55 14.65 7.83
C THR A 232 9.02 14.34 7.61
N LYS A 233 9.92 15.03 8.30
CA LYS A 233 11.36 14.75 8.28
C LYS A 233 11.69 13.33 8.70
N MET A 234 11.12 12.84 9.80
CA MET A 234 11.33 11.46 10.26
C MET A 234 10.81 10.44 9.25
N THR A 235 9.63 10.70 8.67
CA THR A 235 9.04 9.85 7.63
C THR A 235 9.94 9.82 6.38
N TYR A 236 10.43 10.97 5.91
CA TYR A 236 11.36 11.11 4.80
C TYR A 236 12.65 10.31 5.01
N LEU A 237 13.25 10.43 6.20
CA LEU A 237 14.47 9.68 6.55
C LEU A 237 14.22 8.17 6.59
N GLY A 238 13.04 7.76 7.07
CA GLY A 238 12.58 6.37 6.99
C GLY A 238 12.49 5.89 5.54
N TYR A 239 11.81 6.65 4.67
CA TYR A 239 11.63 6.36 3.24
C TYR A 239 12.96 6.14 2.55
N ARG A 240 13.91 7.05 2.73
CA ARG A 240 15.25 6.93 2.15
C ARG A 240 15.93 5.61 2.52
N ARG A 241 15.84 5.19 3.80
CA ARG A 241 16.51 3.98 4.27
C ARG A 241 15.95 2.71 3.64
N PHE A 242 14.63 2.55 3.60
CA PHE A 242 14.06 1.31 3.07
C PHE A 242 14.05 1.27 1.53
N LEU A 243 13.77 2.40 0.87
CA LEU A 243 13.70 2.46 -0.60
C LEU A 243 15.02 2.10 -1.27
N GLU A 244 16.16 2.48 -0.66
CA GLU A 244 17.48 2.08 -1.17
C GLU A 244 17.62 0.56 -1.27
N SER A 245 17.02 -0.20 -0.35
CA SER A 245 17.02 -1.67 -0.39
C SER A 245 15.91 -2.26 -1.25
N ASP A 246 14.72 -1.65 -1.27
CA ASP A 246 13.55 -2.16 -1.99
C ASP A 246 13.72 -2.07 -3.50
N LEU A 247 14.30 -0.97 -3.97
CA LEU A 247 14.41 -0.68 -5.40
C LEU A 247 15.67 -1.26 -6.04
N LYS A 248 16.59 -1.82 -5.24
CA LYS A 248 17.92 -2.25 -5.68
C LYS A 248 17.88 -3.25 -6.85
N HIS A 249 16.88 -4.12 -6.86
CA HIS A 249 16.72 -5.15 -7.91
C HIS A 249 15.83 -4.70 -9.07
N ILE A 250 15.03 -3.64 -8.88
CA ILE A 250 14.19 -3.06 -9.93
C ILE A 250 15.01 -2.07 -10.76
N PHE A 251 15.78 -1.21 -10.09
CA PHE A 251 16.63 -0.19 -10.68
C PHE A 251 18.10 -0.43 -10.31
N PRO A 252 18.72 -1.51 -10.82
CA PRO A 252 20.07 -1.87 -10.43
C PRO A 252 21.08 -0.76 -10.75
N VAL A 253 22.07 -0.64 -9.86
CA VAL A 253 23.30 0.13 -10.11
C VAL A 253 24.13 -0.65 -11.13
N GLY A 254 24.68 0.05 -12.12
CA GLY A 254 25.23 -0.56 -13.33
C GLY A 254 24.48 -0.07 -14.57
N ASN A 255 24.94 -0.48 -15.76
CA ASN A 255 24.34 -0.11 -17.05
C ASN A 255 24.10 1.41 -17.20
N GLY A 256 25.10 2.22 -16.82
CA GLY A 256 25.03 3.69 -16.88
C GLY A 256 24.46 4.38 -15.64
N ARG A 257 23.89 3.66 -14.67
CA ARG A 257 23.45 4.24 -13.38
C ARG A 257 24.54 4.10 -12.31
N THR A 258 25.02 5.22 -11.79
CA THR A 258 25.97 5.24 -10.67
C THR A 258 25.25 5.10 -9.32
N ALA A 259 25.98 4.70 -8.27
CA ALA A 259 25.44 4.64 -6.92
C ALA A 259 24.94 6.00 -6.41
N ASN A 260 25.60 7.10 -6.81
CA ASN A 260 25.19 8.45 -6.45
C ASN A 260 23.91 8.88 -7.19
N ALA A 261 23.80 8.55 -8.47
CA ALA A 261 22.56 8.75 -9.23
C ALA A 261 21.40 7.97 -8.61
N TYR A 262 21.61 6.69 -8.29
CA TYR A 262 20.62 5.86 -7.60
C TYR A 262 20.12 6.48 -6.29
N ARG A 263 21.02 6.90 -5.39
CA ARG A 263 20.63 7.54 -4.13
C ARG A 263 19.89 8.86 -4.34
N ARG A 264 20.20 9.61 -5.41
CA ARG A 264 19.46 10.83 -5.77
C ARG A 264 18.05 10.49 -6.22
N ASP A 265 17.89 9.49 -7.07
CA ASP A 265 16.59 9.09 -7.59
C ASP A 265 15.70 8.49 -6.47
N VAL A 266 16.30 7.75 -5.52
CA VAL A 266 15.61 7.31 -4.28
C VAL A 266 15.10 8.49 -3.45
N ARG A 267 15.90 9.56 -3.30
CA ARG A 267 15.45 10.78 -2.59
C ARG A 267 14.29 11.46 -3.30
N TYR A 268 14.35 11.52 -4.63
CA TYR A 268 13.24 12.05 -5.44
C TYR A 268 11.97 11.23 -5.21
N LEU A 269 12.06 9.90 -5.26
CA LEU A 269 10.91 9.03 -5.02
C LEU A 269 10.35 9.16 -3.60
N ALA A 270 11.21 9.26 -2.59
CA ALA A 270 10.79 9.49 -1.22
C ALA A 270 9.97 10.79 -1.08
N LYS A 271 10.35 11.86 -1.79
CA LYS A 271 9.56 13.11 -1.83
C LYS A 271 8.20 12.91 -2.50
N GLN A 272 8.16 12.19 -3.63
CA GLN A 272 6.89 11.86 -4.31
C GLN A 272 5.95 11.06 -3.41
N MET A 273 6.49 10.12 -2.62
CA MET A 273 5.69 9.40 -1.62
C MET A 273 5.14 10.33 -0.54
N LEU A 274 5.90 11.30 -0.05
CA LEU A 274 5.40 12.24 0.96
C LEU A 274 4.29 13.15 0.40
N ILE A 275 4.41 13.60 -0.84
CA ILE A 275 3.36 14.39 -1.51
C ILE A 275 2.05 13.60 -1.57
N ARG A 276 2.08 12.33 -1.98
CA ARG A 276 0.89 11.47 -1.95
C ARG A 276 0.43 11.15 -0.53
N GLY A 277 1.38 11.02 0.40
CA GLY A 277 1.12 10.82 1.82
C GLY A 277 0.40 11.97 2.48
N TYR A 278 0.64 13.21 2.05
CA TYR A 278 -0.11 14.39 2.49
C TYR A 278 -1.60 14.24 2.15
N ALA A 279 -1.91 13.96 0.87
CA ALA A 279 -3.28 13.76 0.41
C ALA A 279 -3.95 12.59 1.14
N PHE A 280 -3.23 11.49 1.30
CA PHE A 280 -3.75 10.32 1.99
C PHE A 280 -4.01 10.59 3.48
N ALA A 281 -3.12 11.30 4.18
CA ALA A 281 -3.33 11.68 5.58
C ALA A 281 -4.57 12.57 5.75
N ALA A 282 -4.77 13.52 4.83
CA ALA A 282 -5.95 14.38 4.82
C ALA A 282 -7.24 13.58 4.54
N ALA A 283 -7.24 12.66 3.57
CA ALA A 283 -8.37 11.78 3.28
C ALA A 283 -8.76 10.91 4.47
N VAL A 284 -7.76 10.38 5.18
CA VAL A 284 -8.01 9.59 6.38
C VAL A 284 -8.55 10.45 7.52
N LYS A 285 -8.01 11.65 7.74
CA LYS A 285 -8.54 12.58 8.75
C LYS A 285 -9.99 12.96 8.44
N HIS A 286 -10.34 13.13 7.17
CA HIS A 286 -11.69 13.42 6.73
C HIS A 286 -12.65 12.25 6.97
N SER A 287 -12.23 11.03 6.65
CA SER A 287 -13.10 9.83 6.72
C SER A 287 -13.19 9.25 8.14
N PHE A 288 -12.20 9.51 8.99
CA PHE A 288 -12.10 8.99 10.36
C PHE A 288 -11.82 10.11 11.38
N PRO A 289 -12.65 11.16 11.46
CA PRO A 289 -12.33 12.41 12.18
C PRO A 289 -12.23 12.24 13.70
N TYR A 290 -12.85 11.19 14.26
CA TYR A 290 -12.89 10.93 15.69
C TYR A 290 -12.00 9.75 16.13
N HIS A 291 -11.37 9.04 15.18
CA HIS A 291 -10.58 7.86 15.52
C HIS A 291 -9.27 8.26 16.19
N LEU A 292 -8.81 7.45 17.14
CA LEU A 292 -7.44 7.53 17.62
C LEU A 292 -6.47 7.13 16.51
N ARG A 293 -5.55 8.03 16.18
CA ARG A 293 -4.64 7.87 15.04
C ARG A 293 -3.42 7.04 15.41
N LEU A 294 -3.33 5.84 14.84
CA LEU A 294 -2.15 4.99 14.89
C LEU A 294 -1.30 5.19 13.62
N SER A 295 -0.03 4.79 13.69
CA SER A 295 0.96 4.94 12.62
C SER A 295 2.00 3.83 12.67
N ILE A 296 2.56 3.46 11.53
CA ILE A 296 3.77 2.60 11.43
C ILE A 296 5.07 3.40 11.28
N HIS A 297 4.96 4.71 11.06
CA HIS A 297 6.09 5.63 10.99
C HIS A 297 6.40 6.23 12.35
N GLN A 298 7.68 6.51 12.58
CA GLN A 298 8.15 7.31 13.71
C GLN A 298 7.44 8.66 13.75
N SER A 299 7.20 9.15 14.98
CA SER A 299 6.43 10.36 15.26
C SER A 299 7.06 11.11 16.43
N THR A 300 6.77 12.40 16.51
CA THR A 300 6.93 13.27 17.68
C THR A 300 6.00 12.87 18.81
N GLY A 301 4.98 12.06 18.52
CA GLY A 301 3.96 11.64 19.46
C GLY A 301 2.79 12.62 19.57
N GLU A 302 2.78 13.72 18.82
CA GLU A 302 1.78 14.78 19.00
C GLU A 302 0.41 14.45 18.37
N HIS A 303 0.41 13.84 17.19
CA HIS A 303 -0.81 13.64 16.40
C HIS A 303 -1.13 12.17 16.10
N LYS A 304 -0.14 11.27 16.27
CA LYS A 304 -0.27 9.85 15.96
C LYS A 304 0.62 9.01 16.87
N ILE A 305 0.12 7.84 17.25
CA ILE A 305 0.85 6.86 18.06
C ILE A 305 1.58 5.91 17.10
N SER A 306 2.90 5.87 17.19
CA SER A 306 3.72 4.95 16.39
C SER A 306 3.64 3.55 16.98
N MET A 307 3.28 2.54 16.20
CA MET A 307 3.06 1.16 16.64
C MET A 307 4.19 0.24 16.19
N SER A 308 4.60 -0.70 17.05
CA SER A 308 5.45 -1.83 16.65
C SER A 308 4.58 -3.02 16.31
N LEU A 309 4.38 -3.27 15.01
CA LEU A 309 3.53 -4.37 14.53
C LEU A 309 4.15 -5.75 14.78
N LEU A 310 5.48 -5.82 14.86
CA LEU A 310 6.19 -7.03 15.26
C LEU A 310 6.85 -6.80 16.61
N ASN A 311 6.80 -7.81 17.49
CA ASN A 311 7.53 -7.81 18.75
C ASN A 311 9.00 -8.18 18.48
N THR A 312 9.75 -7.22 17.94
CA THR A 312 11.11 -7.46 17.45
C THR A 312 12.09 -6.44 18.00
N LYS A 313 13.32 -6.89 18.28
CA LYS A 313 14.45 -6.04 18.66
C LYS A 313 15.21 -5.48 17.45
N THR A 314 14.89 -5.92 16.22
CA THR A 314 15.60 -5.49 14.99
C THR A 314 15.04 -4.21 14.38
N GLY A 315 15.63 -3.67 13.32
CA GLY A 315 15.07 -2.52 12.60
C GLY A 315 13.79 -2.82 11.80
N PHE A 316 13.39 -4.08 11.69
CA PHE A 316 12.33 -4.54 10.77
C PHE A 316 10.98 -4.70 11.49
N THR A 317 10.26 -3.60 11.65
CA THR A 317 9.02 -3.53 12.44
C THR A 317 7.74 -3.72 11.63
N THR A 318 7.82 -3.61 10.31
CA THR A 318 6.69 -3.73 9.39
C THR A 318 6.76 -5.07 8.64
N PRO A 319 5.69 -5.88 8.67
CA PRO A 319 5.73 -7.26 8.18
C PRO A 319 5.90 -7.38 6.66
N TRP A 320 5.54 -6.34 5.92
CA TRP A 320 5.70 -6.33 4.47
C TRP A 320 7.13 -6.06 3.97
N HIS A 321 8.07 -5.73 4.86
CA HIS A 321 9.48 -5.46 4.53
C HIS A 321 10.45 -6.53 5.03
N CYS A 322 9.96 -7.64 5.60
CA CYS A 322 10.79 -8.67 6.20
C CYS A 322 10.11 -10.04 6.20
N CYS A 323 10.85 -11.03 6.71
CA CYS A 323 10.33 -12.31 7.15
C CYS A 323 10.47 -12.40 8.67
N VAL A 324 9.85 -13.42 9.27
CA VAL A 324 10.01 -13.75 10.68
C VAL A 324 10.67 -15.12 10.84
N ALA A 325 11.36 -15.31 11.96
CA ALA A 325 11.92 -16.60 12.37
C ALA A 325 11.49 -16.97 13.79
N LEU A 326 11.14 -18.22 14.00
CA LEU A 326 10.94 -18.81 15.33
C LEU A 326 12.28 -19.39 15.82
N THR A 327 12.82 -18.83 16.89
CA THR A 327 14.06 -19.31 17.51
C THR A 327 13.84 -20.61 18.27
N ALA A 328 14.94 -21.30 18.59
CA ALA A 328 14.92 -22.50 19.43
C ALA A 328 14.37 -22.23 20.84
N SER A 329 14.49 -20.99 21.33
CA SER A 329 13.89 -20.55 22.60
C SER A 329 12.39 -20.27 22.52
N GLY A 330 11.78 -20.35 21.33
CA GLY A 330 10.38 -20.04 21.10
C GLY A 330 10.08 -18.55 20.92
N GLU A 331 11.10 -17.70 20.77
CA GLU A 331 10.91 -16.28 20.48
C GLU A 331 10.78 -16.02 18.97
N TRP A 332 9.97 -15.03 18.61
CA TRP A 332 9.89 -14.56 17.23
C TRP A 332 10.88 -13.41 16.99
N THR A 333 11.66 -13.52 15.91
CA THR A 333 12.53 -12.45 15.42
C THR A 333 12.08 -11.99 14.03
N SER A 334 12.54 -10.82 13.59
CA SER A 334 12.28 -10.33 12.23
C SER A 334 13.55 -9.83 11.54
N ALA A 335 13.74 -10.20 10.28
CA ALA A 335 14.85 -9.78 9.45
C ALA A 335 14.52 -9.98 7.95
N PRO A 336 15.26 -9.36 7.02
CA PRO A 336 15.16 -9.70 5.60
C PRO A 336 15.38 -11.20 5.40
N LYS A 337 14.64 -11.81 4.47
CA LYS A 337 14.80 -13.21 4.06
C LYS A 337 16.27 -13.61 3.90
N GLY A 338 17.07 -12.77 3.25
CA GLY A 338 18.47 -13.03 2.97
C GLY A 338 19.40 -13.02 4.20
N GLU A 339 18.98 -12.47 5.34
CA GLU A 339 19.74 -12.59 6.58
C GLU A 339 19.57 -13.99 7.18
N TYR A 340 18.34 -14.51 7.22
CA TYR A 340 18.10 -15.87 7.70
C TYR A 340 18.72 -16.93 6.79
N LEU A 341 18.75 -16.71 5.48
CA LEU A 341 19.39 -17.64 4.53
C LEU A 341 20.91 -17.78 4.70
N LYS A 342 21.58 -16.84 5.40
CA LYS A 342 23.01 -16.95 5.70
C LYS A 342 23.29 -17.87 6.88
N ASP A 343 22.30 -18.10 7.74
CA ASP A 343 22.44 -18.93 8.92
C ASP A 343 22.09 -20.39 8.58
N PRO A 344 23.06 -21.33 8.66
CA PRO A 344 22.81 -22.73 8.34
C PRO A 344 21.81 -23.40 9.30
N ASN A 345 21.56 -22.81 10.47
CA ASN A 345 20.59 -23.32 11.44
C ASN A 345 19.15 -22.89 11.13
N MET A 346 18.94 -22.02 10.14
CA MET A 346 17.60 -21.52 9.79
C MET A 346 16.99 -22.32 8.64
N LYS A 347 15.82 -22.93 8.89
CA LYS A 347 15.05 -23.66 7.87
C LYS A 347 13.77 -22.93 7.52
N ILE A 348 13.42 -22.92 6.24
CA ILE A 348 12.12 -22.39 5.78
C ILE A 348 11.02 -23.40 6.08
N ILE A 349 10.02 -22.98 6.84
CA ILE A 349 8.78 -23.70 7.08
C ILE A 349 7.75 -23.33 6.02
N HIS A 350 7.11 -24.34 5.44
CA HIS A 350 6.06 -24.18 4.45
C HIS A 350 4.70 -24.45 5.09
N GLU A 351 3.73 -23.57 4.83
CA GLU A 351 2.34 -23.73 5.24
C GLU A 351 1.46 -23.61 4.00
N ASN A 352 0.54 -24.57 3.81
CA ASN A 352 -0.33 -24.63 2.62
C ASN A 352 0.46 -24.58 1.30
N GLY A 353 1.60 -25.27 1.23
CA GLY A 353 2.46 -25.35 0.04
C GLY A 353 3.25 -24.07 -0.28
N ARG A 354 3.28 -23.08 0.62
CA ARG A 354 4.02 -21.81 0.42
C ARG A 354 4.99 -21.54 1.57
N PRO A 355 6.13 -20.88 1.33
CA PRO A 355 7.03 -20.46 2.41
C PRO A 355 6.30 -19.50 3.36
N SER A 356 6.39 -19.76 4.67
CA SER A 356 5.66 -19.04 5.72
C SER A 356 6.59 -18.25 6.62
N HIS A 357 7.62 -18.90 7.16
CA HIS A 357 8.60 -18.31 8.09
C HIS A 357 9.87 -19.15 8.12
N PHE A 358 10.88 -18.66 8.83
CA PHE A 358 12.05 -19.44 9.20
C PHE A 358 11.86 -20.07 10.58
N GLN A 359 12.52 -21.20 10.82
CA GLN A 359 12.60 -21.83 12.13
C GLN A 359 14.04 -22.25 12.37
N GLU A 360 14.57 -21.89 13.54
CA GLU A 360 15.88 -22.33 13.98
C GLU A 360 15.83 -23.82 14.36
N ILE A 361 16.77 -24.58 13.81
CA ILE A 361 16.97 -25.99 14.13
C ILE A 361 18.15 -26.05 15.10
N VAL A 362 17.91 -26.62 16.29
CA VAL A 362 19.01 -27.00 17.17
C VAL A 362 19.66 -28.24 16.56
N GLY A 363 20.88 -28.09 16.05
CA GLY A 363 21.70 -29.25 15.72
C GLY A 363 21.85 -30.10 16.99
N SER A 364 21.56 -31.40 16.91
CA SER A 364 21.92 -32.36 17.94
C SER A 364 23.45 -32.47 18.01
N ASN A 365 24.09 -31.45 18.58
CA ASN A 365 25.45 -31.57 19.07
C ASN A 365 25.36 -32.38 20.36
N GLU A 366 25.32 -33.71 20.22
CA GLU A 366 25.85 -34.54 21.29
C GLU A 366 27.28 -34.05 21.59
N PRO A 367 27.65 -33.88 22.86
CA PRO A 367 29.03 -33.58 23.19
C PRO A 367 29.86 -34.82 22.84
N HIS A 368 30.51 -34.81 21.68
CA HIS A 368 31.55 -35.79 21.38
C HIS A 368 32.61 -35.69 22.48
N GLN A 369 32.56 -36.65 23.40
CA GLN A 369 33.67 -36.97 24.27
C GLN A 369 34.87 -37.24 23.36
N LYS A 370 35.95 -36.49 23.60
CA LYS A 370 37.27 -36.78 23.07
C LYS A 370 37.61 -38.23 23.36
N ALA A 371 37.76 -39.03 22.32
CA ALA A 371 38.60 -40.22 22.35
C ALA A 371 39.69 -40.02 21.29
N GLU A 372 40.89 -39.70 21.78
CA GLU A 372 42.13 -39.88 21.03
C GLU A 372 42.32 -41.37 20.75
N THR A 373 42.58 -41.75 19.49
CA THR A 373 43.70 -42.64 19.16
C THR A 373 43.86 -42.82 17.64
N GLY A 374 45.12 -42.75 17.19
CA GLY A 374 45.65 -43.75 16.27
C GLY A 374 45.68 -43.40 14.79
N THR A 375 46.80 -42.80 14.37
CA THR A 375 47.32 -42.75 13.01
C THR A 375 47.32 -44.13 12.34
N ARG A 376 46.81 -44.23 11.10
CA ARG A 376 47.28 -45.18 10.08
C ARG A 376 46.84 -44.73 8.68
N GLU A 377 47.82 -44.32 7.88
CA GLU A 377 47.74 -44.24 6.41
C GLU A 377 47.52 -45.64 5.82
N VAL A 378 46.74 -45.76 4.73
CA VAL A 378 47.07 -46.48 3.47
C VAL A 378 45.98 -46.21 2.40
N ASN A 379 46.45 -45.71 1.26
CA ASN A 379 46.04 -45.85 -0.15
C ASN A 379 44.59 -46.12 -0.61
N SER A 380 44.17 -45.23 -1.53
CA SER A 380 43.49 -45.43 -2.83
C SER A 380 42.66 -46.68 -3.10
N SER A 381 41.40 -46.48 -3.52
CA SER A 381 40.88 -47.06 -4.77
C SER A 381 39.60 -46.36 -5.21
N GLU A 382 39.54 -46.08 -6.50
CA GLU A 382 38.39 -45.57 -7.23
C GLU A 382 37.19 -46.53 -7.12
N SER A 383 35.99 -45.99 -7.00
CA SER A 383 34.80 -46.64 -7.53
C SER A 383 33.80 -45.60 -8.01
N GLN A 384 33.60 -45.61 -9.33
CA GLN A 384 32.55 -44.91 -10.05
C GLN A 384 31.19 -45.45 -9.61
N SER A 385 30.23 -44.56 -9.38
CA SER A 385 28.81 -44.91 -9.52
C SER A 385 28.04 -43.74 -10.16
N ASN A 386 27.38 -44.09 -11.26
CA ASN A 386 26.54 -43.25 -12.10
C ASN A 386 25.18 -42.99 -11.45
N ALA A 387 24.70 -41.74 -11.51
CA ALA A 387 23.26 -41.38 -11.62
C ALA A 387 23.12 -39.87 -11.95
N PRO A 388 22.02 -39.45 -12.61
CA PRO A 388 22.10 -38.48 -13.71
C PRO A 388 21.88 -37.02 -13.31
N HIS A 389 22.55 -36.13 -14.06
CA HIS A 389 22.28 -34.70 -14.09
C HIS A 389 20.85 -34.43 -14.57
N THR A 390 20.06 -33.77 -13.73
CA THR A 390 18.82 -33.11 -14.15
C THR A 390 19.12 -31.62 -14.26
N GLU A 391 19.24 -31.11 -15.49
CA GLU A 391 19.32 -29.68 -15.78
C GLU A 391 17.99 -29.00 -15.43
N LEU A 392 18.09 -27.96 -14.60
CA LEU A 392 16.98 -27.07 -14.26
C LEU A 392 16.78 -26.08 -15.41
N GLN A 393 15.61 -26.14 -16.04
CA GLN A 393 15.15 -25.19 -17.06
C GLN A 393 14.96 -23.78 -16.48
N GLU A 394 15.46 -22.78 -17.22
CA GLU A 394 15.20 -21.35 -17.00
C GLU A 394 13.73 -20.97 -17.32
N PRO A 395 13.15 -19.92 -16.70
CA PRO A 395 11.79 -19.47 -17.02
C PRO A 395 11.76 -18.74 -18.36
N GLY A 396 11.05 -19.32 -19.33
CA GLY A 396 10.92 -18.81 -20.69
C GLY A 396 10.23 -17.45 -20.81
N THR A 397 10.93 -16.53 -21.46
CA THR A 397 10.36 -15.45 -22.27
C THR A 397 9.33 -16.05 -23.24
N LEU A 398 8.16 -15.43 -23.40
CA LEU A 398 7.16 -15.81 -24.41
C LEU A 398 7.76 -15.66 -25.81
N SER A 399 8.44 -16.71 -26.26
CA SER A 399 8.89 -16.90 -27.63
C SER A 399 7.67 -17.31 -28.45
N LEU A 400 7.27 -16.45 -29.39
CA LEU A 400 6.32 -16.81 -30.44
C LEU A 400 6.73 -18.15 -31.06
N THR A 401 5.79 -19.05 -31.26
CA THR A 401 6.00 -20.28 -32.00
C THR A 401 6.37 -19.96 -33.46
N GLU A 402 7.01 -20.89 -34.14
CA GLU A 402 7.38 -20.71 -35.55
C GLU A 402 6.14 -20.47 -36.43
N THR A 403 5.03 -21.13 -36.10
CA THR A 403 3.71 -20.91 -36.70
C THR A 403 3.16 -19.51 -36.45
N GLU A 404 3.37 -18.93 -35.26
CA GLU A 404 2.97 -17.55 -34.95
C GLU A 404 3.86 -16.53 -35.66
N ARG A 405 5.17 -16.78 -35.76
CA ARG A 405 6.07 -15.96 -36.57
C ARG A 405 5.70 -15.99 -38.05
N GLU A 406 5.35 -17.16 -38.59
CA GLU A 406 4.87 -17.29 -39.96
C GLU A 406 3.54 -16.57 -40.19
N ARG A 407 2.60 -16.62 -39.23
CA ARG A 407 1.34 -15.87 -39.31
C ARG A 407 1.55 -14.36 -39.28
N VAL A 408 2.42 -13.87 -38.40
CA VAL A 408 2.80 -12.45 -38.33
C VAL A 408 3.53 -12.01 -39.61
N ALA A 409 4.42 -12.84 -40.14
CA ALA A 409 5.12 -12.57 -41.39
C ALA A 409 4.19 -12.62 -42.61
N ALA A 410 3.22 -13.53 -42.63
CA ALA A 410 2.18 -13.60 -43.67
C ALA A 410 1.27 -12.37 -43.62
N LEU A 411 0.89 -11.92 -42.42
CA LEU A 411 0.11 -10.71 -42.21
C LEU A 411 0.90 -9.47 -42.69
N ALA A 412 2.19 -9.36 -42.34
CA ALA A 412 3.06 -8.28 -42.79
C ALA A 412 3.24 -8.28 -44.33
N ARG A 413 3.42 -9.46 -44.96
CA ARG A 413 3.49 -9.58 -46.43
C ARG A 413 2.18 -9.22 -47.11
N PHE A 414 1.04 -9.58 -46.53
CA PHE A 414 -0.28 -9.19 -47.03
C PHE A 414 -0.50 -7.67 -46.93
N MET A 415 -0.12 -7.05 -45.81
CA MET A 415 -0.17 -5.59 -45.64
C MET A 415 0.74 -4.82 -46.62
N MET A 416 1.79 -5.46 -47.12
CA MET A 416 2.72 -4.92 -48.11
C MET A 416 2.34 -5.25 -49.57
N SER A 417 1.27 -6.03 -49.79
CA SER A 417 0.84 -6.48 -51.12
C SER A 417 -0.01 -5.44 -51.86
N ALA A 418 0.01 -5.50 -53.20
CA ALA A 418 -0.78 -4.62 -54.06
C ALA A 418 -2.31 -4.79 -53.87
N ASP A 419 -2.76 -5.97 -53.42
CA ASP A 419 -4.18 -6.25 -53.13
C ASP A 419 -4.71 -5.42 -51.95
N PHE A 420 -3.86 -5.00 -51.00
CA PHE A 420 -4.28 -4.09 -49.92
C PHE A 420 -4.61 -2.69 -50.44
N LYS A 421 -3.91 -2.24 -51.51
CA LYS A 421 -4.12 -0.93 -52.15
C LYS A 421 -5.29 -0.93 -53.15
N GLN A 422 -5.75 -2.08 -53.61
CA GLN A 422 -6.82 -2.15 -54.62
C GLN A 422 -8.23 -1.97 -54.02
N ASN A 423 -8.38 -2.16 -52.70
CA ASN A 423 -9.63 -1.85 -51.98
C ASN A 423 -9.77 -0.37 -51.57
N ASP A 424 -8.83 0.49 -51.96
CA ASP A 424 -8.85 1.93 -51.64
C ASP A 424 -9.83 2.72 -52.55
N GLU A 425 -10.22 2.17 -53.71
CA GLU A 425 -11.20 2.80 -54.60
C GLU A 425 -12.66 2.49 -54.26
N ILE A 426 -12.94 1.42 -53.51
CA ILE A 426 -14.32 1.04 -53.13
C ILE A 426 -14.82 1.85 -51.92
N VAL A 427 -13.93 2.43 -51.11
CA VAL A 427 -14.29 3.15 -49.87
C VAL A 427 -14.74 4.60 -50.12
N LYS A 428 -14.57 5.13 -51.34
CA LYS A 428 -15.02 6.50 -51.69
C LYS A 428 -16.48 6.61 -52.13
N SER A 429 -17.20 5.51 -52.35
CA SER A 429 -18.64 5.56 -52.60
C SER A 429 -19.41 5.35 -51.29
N GLY A 430 -19.92 6.43 -50.71
CA GLY A 430 -20.64 6.40 -49.45
C GLY A 430 -21.81 5.41 -49.42
N GLN A 431 -21.81 4.54 -48.41
CA GLN A 431 -23.00 3.82 -47.98
C GLN A 431 -23.15 3.90 -46.44
N PRO A 432 -24.39 3.97 -45.92
CA PRO A 432 -24.69 4.34 -44.54
C PRO A 432 -24.61 3.15 -43.57
N GLY A 433 -23.65 2.25 -43.76
CA GLY A 433 -23.50 1.01 -42.98
C GLY A 433 -22.21 0.90 -42.16
N MET A 434 -21.30 1.88 -42.26
CA MET A 434 -19.93 1.75 -41.74
C MET A 434 -19.81 1.86 -40.22
N ASP A 435 -20.80 2.45 -39.53
CA ASP A 435 -20.78 2.62 -38.08
C ASP A 435 -20.85 1.30 -37.29
N LYS A 436 -21.45 0.24 -37.85
CA LYS A 436 -21.52 -1.06 -37.15
C LYS A 436 -20.20 -1.82 -37.16
N ALA A 437 -19.36 -1.65 -38.18
CA ALA A 437 -18.10 -2.40 -38.31
C ALA A 437 -16.98 -1.85 -37.39
N LEU A 438 -17.18 -0.67 -36.81
CA LEU A 438 -16.26 0.00 -35.88
C LEU A 438 -16.76 -0.04 -34.42
N ASP A 439 -17.98 -0.53 -34.18
CA ASP A 439 -18.55 -0.71 -32.86
C ASP A 439 -17.91 -1.92 -32.16
N CYS A 440 -17.20 -1.66 -31.06
CA CYS A 440 -16.52 -2.67 -30.23
C CYS A 440 -17.49 -3.64 -29.54
N ASN A 441 -18.79 -3.34 -29.54
CA ASN A 441 -19.84 -4.19 -28.99
C ASN A 441 -20.64 -4.94 -30.07
N SER A 442 -20.28 -4.82 -31.35
CA SER A 442 -20.91 -5.63 -32.40
C SER A 442 -20.29 -7.03 -32.46
N ASN A 443 -21.13 -8.05 -32.68
CA ASN A 443 -20.69 -9.42 -32.96
C ASN A 443 -20.02 -9.55 -34.35
N GLU A 444 -19.92 -8.45 -35.11
CA GLU A 444 -19.42 -8.35 -36.47
C GLU A 444 -18.21 -7.39 -36.55
N LEU A 445 -17.42 -7.28 -35.47
CA LEU A 445 -16.23 -6.44 -35.48
C LEU A 445 -15.27 -6.87 -36.59
N SER A 446 -15.14 -6.04 -37.62
CA SER A 446 -14.19 -6.28 -38.70
C SER A 446 -12.83 -5.75 -38.26
N THR A 447 -11.97 -6.64 -37.76
CA THR A 447 -10.60 -6.32 -37.33
C THR A 447 -9.83 -5.56 -38.40
N MET A 448 -10.09 -5.84 -39.68
CA MET A 448 -9.47 -5.13 -40.80
C MET A 448 -9.98 -3.70 -40.99
N ALA A 449 -11.27 -3.44 -40.80
CA ALA A 449 -11.82 -2.09 -40.88
C ALA A 449 -11.31 -1.23 -39.71
N TRP A 450 -11.27 -1.81 -38.51
CA TRP A 450 -10.76 -1.15 -37.31
C TRP A 450 -9.27 -0.82 -37.41
N LEU A 451 -8.43 -1.78 -37.87
CA LEU A 451 -6.99 -1.56 -38.02
C LEU A 451 -6.68 -0.50 -39.07
N LYS A 452 -7.45 -0.48 -40.17
CA LYS A 452 -7.32 0.54 -41.22
C LYS A 452 -7.63 1.94 -40.69
N GLU A 453 -8.67 2.09 -39.85
CA GLU A 453 -8.93 3.40 -39.27
C GLU A 453 -7.91 3.83 -38.23
N LEU A 454 -7.39 2.91 -37.43
CA LEU A 454 -6.31 3.22 -36.51
C LEU A 454 -5.06 3.73 -37.27
N ILE A 455 -4.70 3.06 -38.36
CA ILE A 455 -3.56 3.47 -39.20
C ILE A 455 -3.83 4.82 -39.89
N ASN A 456 -5.05 5.03 -40.40
CA ASN A 456 -5.43 6.31 -41.00
C ASN A 456 -5.48 7.45 -39.98
N ALA A 457 -5.88 7.19 -38.73
CA ALA A 457 -5.83 8.17 -37.65
C ALA A 457 -4.38 8.56 -37.32
N VAL A 458 -3.47 7.58 -37.25
CA VAL A 458 -2.04 7.80 -37.04
C VAL A 458 -1.38 8.51 -38.23
N ALA A 459 -1.82 8.23 -39.46
CA ALA A 459 -1.31 8.87 -40.67
C ALA A 459 -1.87 10.30 -40.88
N ARG A 460 -3.08 10.59 -40.37
CA ARG A 460 -3.65 11.94 -40.33
C ARG A 460 -2.91 12.87 -39.36
N ASP A 461 -2.09 12.33 -38.46
CA ASP A 461 -1.40 13.06 -37.40
C ASP A 461 -0.01 13.63 -37.79
N THR A 462 0.26 13.83 -39.10
CA THR A 462 1.51 14.48 -39.55
C THR A 462 1.41 16.00 -39.69
N GLY A 463 0.34 16.62 -39.19
CA GLY A 463 0.05 18.03 -39.43
C GLY A 463 -0.50 18.78 -38.21
N GLY A 464 0.40 19.20 -37.32
CA GLY A 464 0.16 20.40 -36.51
C GLY A 464 -0.58 20.23 -35.18
N TYR A 465 -0.13 19.32 -34.31
CA TYR A 465 -0.23 19.53 -32.86
C TYR A 465 1.18 19.66 -32.29
N ASN A 466 1.65 20.90 -32.25
CA ASN A 466 2.83 21.30 -31.48
C ASN A 466 2.43 21.71 -30.06
N GLU A 467 1.35 21.15 -29.53
CA GLU A 467 1.21 21.04 -28.08
C GLU A 467 2.02 19.81 -27.69
N LYS A 468 3.17 20.04 -27.06
CA LYS A 468 3.73 19.03 -26.17
C LYS A 468 2.55 18.57 -25.32
N VAL A 469 2.19 17.29 -25.37
CA VAL A 469 1.45 16.70 -24.26
C VAL A 469 2.39 16.81 -23.06
N THR A 470 2.31 17.94 -22.37
CA THR A 470 2.82 18.10 -21.01
C THR A 470 2.20 16.94 -20.26
N GLY A 471 3.07 16.07 -19.73
CA GLY A 471 2.66 14.77 -19.20
C GLY A 471 1.42 14.95 -18.34
N VAL A 472 0.33 14.30 -18.77
CA VAL A 472 -0.99 14.46 -18.17
C VAL A 472 -0.85 14.23 -16.67
N THR A 473 -0.89 15.31 -15.90
CA THR A 473 -0.95 15.19 -14.45
C THR A 473 -2.32 14.61 -14.12
N TYR A 474 -2.43 13.86 -13.03
CA TYR A 474 -3.72 13.27 -12.61
C TYR A 474 -4.87 14.30 -12.57
N GLN A 475 -4.54 15.58 -12.41
CA GLN A 475 -5.45 16.71 -12.29
C GLN A 475 -6.07 17.18 -13.62
N GLU A 476 -5.38 17.00 -14.74
CA GLU A 476 -5.85 17.46 -16.06
C GLU A 476 -6.84 16.48 -16.72
N ILE A 477 -7.03 15.28 -16.16
CA ILE A 477 -8.03 14.31 -16.63
C ILE A 477 -9.35 14.52 -15.89
N LEU A 478 -10.35 15.06 -16.61
CA LEU A 478 -11.72 15.22 -16.13
C LEU A 478 -12.30 13.90 -15.56
N VAL A 479 -13.02 13.98 -14.44
CA VAL A 479 -13.68 12.85 -13.73
C VAL A 479 -14.99 12.43 -14.40
N ASN A 480 -15.22 12.72 -15.68
CA ASN A 480 -16.43 12.25 -16.34
C ASN A 480 -16.18 10.83 -16.87
N GLY A 481 -16.27 9.85 -15.96
CA GLY A 481 -16.48 8.47 -16.35
C GLY A 481 -17.80 8.36 -17.10
N ALA A 482 -17.74 8.08 -18.40
CA ALA A 482 -18.81 7.56 -19.25
C ALA A 482 -20.26 7.94 -18.86
N HIS A 483 -20.58 9.25 -18.80
CA HIS A 483 -21.97 9.69 -18.92
C HIS A 483 -22.31 9.84 -20.40
N GLN A 484 -22.48 8.72 -21.11
CA GLN A 484 -23.25 8.66 -22.36
C GLN A 484 -23.42 7.21 -22.83
N LEU A 485 -24.17 6.40 -22.08
CA LEU A 485 -24.92 5.27 -22.64
C LEU A 485 -26.15 5.04 -21.75
N SER A 486 -27.09 5.99 -21.78
CA SER A 486 -28.47 5.71 -21.42
C SER A 486 -29.38 6.40 -22.44
N ASN A 487 -30.27 5.59 -23.00
CA ASN A 487 -31.34 5.88 -23.95
C ASN A 487 -30.94 6.17 -25.41
N THR A 488 -30.73 5.09 -26.16
CA THR A 488 -31.50 4.79 -27.39
C THR A 488 -31.68 3.29 -27.53
#